data_AF-A0AAW0XE30-F1
#
_entry.id   AF-A0AAW0XE30-F1
#
_cell.length_a   1.000
_cell.length_b   1.000
_cell.length_c   1.000
_cell.angle_alpha   90.00
_cell.angle_beta   90.00
_cell.angle_gamma   90.00
#
_symmetry.space_group_name_H-M   'P 1'
#
loop_
_entity.id
_entity.type
_entity.pdbx_description
1 polymer ?
#
loop_
_entity_poly.entity_id
_entity_poly.type
_entity_poly.pdbx_seq_one_letter_code
_entity_poly.pdbx_strand_id
1 'polypeptide(L)'
;FKLISQAYEVLSNDEKRKIYDQGGEQALKEGGSGGGTFTSPMDIFDMFFGGGMRRSREKKVKDVIHQMNVTLEELYNGAVRKLALQKHVICSKCEGQGGKKPPEKCPSCRGTGMQVRIQQLGPGMVSQVQSMCGECQGQGERIHPKDRCKNCEGKRLLKTEKS
;
A
#
# COMPACT_ATOMS: atom_id res chain seq x y z
N PHE A 1 6.90 -16.57 20.69
CA PHE A 1 6.45 -15.17 20.60
C PHE A 1 6.55 -14.43 21.94
N LYS A 2 5.96 -14.92 23.04
CA LYS A 2 6.03 -14.29 24.36
C LYS A 2 7.46 -13.96 24.86
N LEU A 3 8.39 -14.90 24.69
CA LEU A 3 9.80 -14.74 25.10
C LEU A 3 10.55 -13.66 24.31
N ILE A 4 10.21 -13.46 23.03
CA ILE A 4 10.86 -12.46 22.17
C ILE A 4 10.39 -11.05 22.57
N SER A 5 9.11 -10.90 22.87
CA SER A 5 8.54 -9.65 23.38
C SER A 5 9.14 -9.27 24.74
N GLN A 6 9.31 -10.24 25.63
CA GLN A 6 9.91 -10.02 26.95
C GLN A 6 11.39 -9.60 26.85
N ALA A 7 12.17 -10.26 25.98
CA ALA A 7 13.55 -9.88 25.73
C ALA A 7 13.68 -8.45 25.17
N TYR A 8 12.79 -8.07 24.24
CA TYR A 8 12.77 -6.71 23.70
C TYR A 8 12.43 -5.66 24.76
N GLU A 9 11.46 -5.94 25.64
CA GLU A 9 11.07 -5.02 26.71
C GLU A 9 12.24 -4.72 27.66
N VAL A 10 13.00 -5.75 28.04
CA VAL A 10 14.17 -5.60 28.92
C VAL A 10 15.30 -4.85 28.23
N LEU A 11 15.58 -5.17 26.96
CA LEU A 11 16.70 -4.59 26.21
C LEU A 11 16.40 -3.20 25.65
N SER A 12 15.13 -2.80 25.56
CA SER A 12 14.73 -1.50 25.01
C SER A 12 14.88 -0.33 25.98
N ASN A 13 15.01 -0.58 27.28
CA ASN A 13 15.19 0.45 28.30
C ASN A 13 16.51 0.18 29.06
N ASP A 14 17.44 1.13 28.97
CA ASP A 14 18.78 1.01 29.59
C ASP A 14 18.74 0.80 31.11
N GLU A 15 17.71 1.29 31.80
CA GLU A 15 17.52 1.07 33.23
C GLU A 15 17.07 -0.37 33.53
N LYS A 16 16.09 -0.88 32.77
CA LYS A 16 15.62 -2.28 32.90
C LYS A 16 16.70 -3.28 32.52
N ARG A 17 17.50 -2.95 31.50
CA ARG A 17 18.67 -3.74 31.10
C ARG A 17 19.70 -3.82 32.22
N LYS A 18 20.03 -2.69 32.86
CA LYS A 18 20.95 -2.67 34.01
C LYS A 18 20.43 -3.48 35.20
N ILE A 19 19.13 -3.40 35.50
CA ILE A 19 18.51 -4.19 36.58
C ILE A 19 18.58 -5.69 36.26
N TYR A 20 18.31 -6.08 35.02
CA TYR A 20 18.44 -7.47 34.57
C TYR A 20 19.90 -7.96 34.60
N ASP A 21 20.84 -7.11 34.17
CA ASP A 21 22.27 -7.44 34.18
C ASP A 21 22.83 -7.60 35.61
N GLN A 22 22.20 -6.96 36.61
CA GLN A 22 22.59 -7.04 38.02
C GLN A 22 21.91 -8.16 38.81
N GLY A 23 20.66 -8.52 38.49
CA GLY A 23 19.87 -9.44 39.32
C GLY A 23 18.97 -10.41 38.55
N GLY A 24 19.16 -10.55 37.24
CA GLY A 24 18.41 -11.46 36.38
C GLY A 24 16.91 -11.17 36.32
N GLU A 25 16.12 -12.16 35.89
CA GLU A 25 14.67 -12.01 35.70
C GLU A 25 13.90 -11.73 37.01
N GLN A 26 14.45 -12.14 38.16
CA GLN A 26 13.84 -11.95 39.48
C GLN A 26 13.88 -10.47 39.91
N ALA A 27 14.98 -9.76 39.67
CA ALA A 27 15.11 -8.33 40.00
C ALA A 27 14.14 -7.44 39.20
N LEU A 28 13.76 -7.87 37.99
CA LEU A 28 12.80 -7.15 37.16
C LEU A 28 11.36 -7.24 37.69
N LYS A 29 11.02 -8.34 38.39
CA LYS A 29 9.71 -8.53 39.02
C LYS A 29 9.58 -7.77 40.34
N GLU A 30 10.68 -7.60 41.07
CA GLU A 30 10.70 -6.89 42.34
C GLU A 30 10.91 -5.37 42.19
N GLY A 31 11.59 -4.92 41.12
CA GLY A 31 11.83 -3.49 40.81
C GLY A 31 10.72 -2.78 40.02
N GLY A 32 9.61 -3.46 39.70
CA GLY A 32 8.55 -2.99 38.79
C GLY A 32 7.48 -2.09 39.40
N SER A 33 7.75 -1.39 40.50
CA SER A 33 6.81 -0.42 41.11
C SER A 33 7.25 1.02 40.80
N GLY A 34 6.97 1.49 39.58
CA GLY A 34 7.23 2.90 39.27
C GLY A 34 6.87 3.35 37.86
N GLY A 35 5.69 3.96 37.73
CA GLY A 35 5.45 5.05 36.77
C GLY A 35 5.15 4.65 35.33
N GLY A 36 3.88 4.76 34.94
CA GLY A 36 3.48 4.85 33.54
C GLY A 36 2.13 4.21 33.26
N THR A 37 1.09 5.04 33.15
CA THR A 37 -0.26 4.71 32.71
C THR A 37 -0.25 3.94 31.38
N PHE A 38 -0.20 2.61 31.43
CA PHE A 38 -0.58 1.73 30.34
C PHE A 38 -1.58 0.72 30.88
N THR A 39 -2.86 1.04 30.68
CA THR A 39 -4.00 0.28 31.21
C THR A 39 -4.18 -1.09 30.57
N SER A 40 -3.42 -1.44 29.52
CA SER A 40 -3.43 -2.79 28.96
C SER A 40 -2.19 -3.10 28.11
N PRO A 41 -1.58 -4.29 28.23
CA PRO A 41 -0.53 -4.77 27.32
C PRO A 41 -0.96 -4.82 25.85
N MET A 42 -2.28 -4.87 25.59
CA MET A 42 -2.85 -4.78 24.24
C MET A 42 -2.76 -3.38 23.63
N ASP A 43 -2.82 -2.30 24.41
CA ASP A 43 -2.72 -0.93 23.87
C ASP A 43 -1.30 -0.64 23.33
N ILE A 44 -0.28 -1.23 23.96
CA ILE A 44 1.11 -1.16 23.49
C ILE A 44 1.28 -1.99 22.21
N PHE A 45 0.61 -3.15 22.13
CA PHE A 45 0.63 -3.98 20.93
C PHE A 45 -0.09 -3.29 19.76
N ASP A 46 -1.24 -2.65 19.98
CA ASP A 46 -1.95 -1.88 18.95
C ASP A 46 -1.19 -0.62 18.53
N MET A 47 -0.50 0.06 19.44
CA MET A 47 0.37 1.19 19.12
C MET A 47 1.57 0.77 18.26
N PHE A 48 2.11 -0.44 18.47
CA PHE A 48 3.30 -0.94 17.77
C PHE A 48 2.97 -1.74 16.48
N PHE A 49 1.82 -2.43 16.42
CA PHE A 49 1.46 -3.32 15.31
C PHE A 49 0.25 -2.87 14.48
N GLY A 50 -0.57 -1.91 14.91
CA GLY A 50 -1.89 -1.71 14.28
C GLY A 50 -2.44 -0.29 14.11
N GLY A 51 -1.98 0.70 14.88
CA GLY A 51 -2.69 1.99 15.01
C GLY A 51 -1.95 3.24 14.52
N GLY A 52 -0.68 3.12 14.13
CA GLY A 52 0.09 4.24 13.61
C GLY A 52 -0.23 4.49 12.14
N MET A 53 -0.84 5.64 11.83
CA MET A 53 -0.90 6.32 10.53
C MET A 53 -0.02 5.60 9.50
N ARG A 54 -0.61 4.71 8.68
CA ARG A 54 0.09 4.07 7.57
C ARG A 54 0.54 5.20 6.67
N ARG A 55 1.77 5.70 6.88
CA ARG A 55 2.47 6.55 5.93
C ARG A 55 2.30 5.82 4.62
N SER A 56 1.60 6.46 3.69
CA SER A 56 1.37 5.93 2.36
C SER A 56 2.74 5.58 1.79
N ARG A 57 3.14 4.31 1.95
CA ARG A 57 4.39 3.82 1.41
C ARG A 57 4.22 3.98 -0.07
N GLU A 58 4.98 4.89 -0.67
CA GLU A 58 4.97 5.09 -2.11
C GLU A 58 5.08 3.71 -2.75
N LYS A 59 4.03 3.34 -3.50
CA LYS A 59 3.98 2.03 -4.14
C LYS A 59 5.11 2.02 -5.15
N LYS A 60 6.22 1.35 -4.81
CA LYS A 60 7.31 1.10 -5.76
C LYS A 60 6.70 0.39 -6.97
N VAL A 61 6.95 0.96 -8.15
CA VAL A 61 6.53 0.36 -9.41
C VAL A 61 7.24 -0.98 -9.55
N LYS A 62 6.55 -2.00 -10.07
CA LYS A 62 7.14 -3.31 -10.32
C LYS A 62 8.07 -3.24 -11.54
N ASP A 63 9.23 -3.86 -11.45
CA ASP A 63 10.18 -3.95 -12.56
C ASP A 63 9.64 -4.85 -13.68
N VAL A 64 9.97 -4.52 -14.93
CA VAL A 64 9.66 -5.33 -16.12
C VAL A 64 10.92 -6.11 -16.49
N ILE A 65 10.88 -7.44 -16.35
CA ILE A 65 12.00 -8.33 -16.70
C ILE A 65 11.79 -8.87 -18.11
N HIS A 66 12.76 -8.66 -19.00
CA HIS A 66 12.76 -9.23 -20.34
C HIS A 66 13.94 -10.19 -20.50
N GLN A 67 13.64 -11.48 -20.72
CA GLN A 67 14.67 -12.51 -20.91
C GLN A 67 15.11 -12.56 -22.38
N MET A 68 16.41 -12.46 -22.63
CA MET A 68 17.00 -12.52 -23.98
C MET A 68 17.87 -13.77 -24.12
N ASN A 69 17.64 -14.54 -25.18
CA ASN A 69 18.50 -15.68 -25.52
C ASN A 69 19.69 -15.22 -26.36
N VAL A 70 20.91 -15.42 -25.89
CA VAL A 70 22.15 -15.05 -26.59
C VAL A 70 22.96 -16.29 -26.93
N THR A 71 23.66 -16.28 -28.06
CA THR A 71 24.63 -17.33 -28.39
C THR A 71 26.00 -17.03 -27.76
N LEU A 72 26.85 -18.04 -27.61
CA LEU A 72 28.21 -17.85 -27.08
C LEU A 72 29.05 -16.93 -27.97
N GLU A 73 28.86 -17.02 -29.28
CA GLU A 73 29.58 -16.20 -30.27
C GLU A 73 29.19 -14.71 -30.17
N GLU A 74 27.90 -14.42 -29.96
CA GLU A 74 27.41 -13.05 -29.73
C GLU A 74 27.91 -12.47 -28.40
N LEU A 75 28.09 -13.32 -27.39
CA LEU A 75 28.63 -12.92 -26.09
C LEU A 75 30.12 -12.59 -26.18
N TYR A 76 30.87 -13.32 -27.02
CA TYR A 76 32.30 -13.09 -27.24
C TYR A 76 32.59 -11.89 -28.15
N ASN A 77 31.88 -11.78 -29.28
CA ASN A 77 32.11 -10.73 -30.27
C ASN A 77 31.33 -9.42 -29.99
N GLY A 78 30.32 -9.49 -29.11
CA GLY A 78 29.35 -8.43 -28.90
C GLY A 78 28.27 -8.43 -29.98
N ALA A 79 27.02 -8.18 -29.58
CA ALA A 79 25.88 -8.07 -30.49
C ALA A 79 24.97 -6.92 -30.10
N VAL A 80 24.46 -6.18 -31.10
CA VAL A 80 23.44 -5.15 -30.91
C VAL A 80 22.09 -5.72 -31.30
N ARG A 81 21.17 -5.83 -30.35
CA ARG A 81 19.80 -6.28 -30.60
C ARG A 81 18.80 -5.17 -30.27
N LYS A 82 17.83 -4.98 -31.15
CA LYS A 82 16.71 -4.04 -30.93
C LYS A 82 15.69 -4.69 -30.02
N LEU A 83 15.30 -3.99 -28.95
CA LEU A 83 14.35 -4.47 -27.97
C LEU A 83 13.05 -3.68 -28.12
N ALA A 84 11.99 -4.35 -28.56
CA ALA A 84 10.66 -3.75 -28.59
C ALA A 84 10.05 -3.75 -27.19
N LEU A 85 10.00 -2.59 -26.55
CA LEU A 85 9.36 -2.41 -25.25
C LEU A 85 7.97 -1.80 -25.41
N GLN A 86 6.96 -2.49 -24.88
CA GLN A 86 5.65 -1.91 -24.66
C GLN A 86 5.66 -1.10 -23.37
N LYS A 87 5.40 0.20 -23.47
CA LYS A 87 5.28 1.07 -22.29
C LYS A 87 3.98 1.85 -22.29
N HIS A 88 3.50 2.13 -21.09
CA HIS A 88 2.39 3.06 -20.89
C HIS A 88 2.92 4.49 -20.83
N VAL A 89 2.44 5.36 -21.71
CA VAL A 89 2.78 6.78 -21.76
C VAL A 89 1.55 7.60 -21.44
N ILE A 90 1.74 8.73 -20.76
CA ILE A 90 0.66 9.69 -20.51
C ILE A 90 0.08 10.16 -21.84
N CYS A 91 -1.25 10.18 -21.94
CA CYS A 91 -1.92 10.63 -23.16
C CYS A 91 -1.57 12.10 -23.41
N SER A 92 -0.89 12.37 -24.52
CA SER A 92 -0.48 13.72 -24.90
C SER A 92 -1.66 14.67 -25.18
N LYS A 93 -2.80 14.15 -25.64
CA LYS A 93 -3.98 14.98 -25.99
C LYS A 93 -4.79 15.47 -24.79
N CYS A 94 -4.66 14.84 -23.63
CA CYS A 94 -5.38 15.24 -22.42
C CYS A 94 -4.46 15.36 -21.20
N GLU A 95 -3.15 15.25 -21.40
CA GLU A 95 -2.12 15.39 -20.36
C GLU A 95 -2.40 14.56 -19.10
N GLY A 96 -2.99 13.38 -19.28
CA GLY A 96 -3.35 12.49 -18.17
C GLY A 96 -4.65 12.84 -17.43
N GLN A 97 -5.41 13.85 -17.85
CA GLN A 97 -6.74 14.16 -17.28
C GLN A 97 -7.81 13.14 -17.70
N GLY A 98 -7.64 12.51 -18.87
CA GLY A 98 -8.58 11.54 -19.43
C GLY A 98 -9.77 12.15 -20.16
N GLY A 99 -9.94 13.47 -20.11
CA GLY A 99 -11.00 14.20 -20.80
C GLY A 99 -10.56 15.58 -21.26
N LYS A 100 -11.48 16.32 -21.89
CA LYS A 100 -11.30 17.75 -22.21
C LYS A 100 -11.46 18.63 -20.97
N LYS A 101 -12.33 18.21 -20.05
CA LYS A 101 -12.60 18.85 -18.76
C LYS A 101 -11.96 18.04 -17.65
N PRO A 102 -11.61 18.68 -16.52
CA PRO A 102 -11.12 17.96 -15.36
C PRO A 102 -12.16 16.95 -14.87
N PRO A 103 -11.71 15.79 -14.36
CA PRO A 103 -12.60 14.77 -13.83
C PRO A 103 -13.35 15.29 -12.60
N GLU A 104 -14.63 14.98 -12.50
CA GLU A 104 -15.47 15.36 -11.36
C GLU A 104 -15.44 14.27 -10.28
N LYS A 105 -15.55 14.64 -9.01
CA LYS A 105 -15.64 13.66 -7.92
C LYS A 105 -16.89 12.80 -8.10
N CYS A 106 -16.77 11.49 -7.96
CA CYS A 106 -17.91 10.60 -8.06
C CYS A 106 -18.88 10.89 -6.89
N PRO A 107 -20.16 11.21 -7.16
CA PRO A 107 -21.10 11.61 -6.10
C PRO A 107 -21.41 10.46 -5.14
N SER A 108 -21.42 9.22 -5.64
CA SER A 108 -21.83 8.02 -4.90
C SER A 108 -20.77 7.51 -3.92
N CYS A 109 -19.49 7.75 -4.18
CA CYS A 109 -18.39 7.42 -3.26
C CYS A 109 -17.64 8.65 -2.73
N ARG A 110 -18.03 9.86 -3.15
CA ARG A 110 -17.44 11.15 -2.76
C ARG A 110 -15.91 11.21 -2.92
N GLY A 111 -15.36 10.57 -3.96
CA GLY A 111 -13.92 10.54 -4.22
C GLY A 111 -13.16 9.33 -3.66
N THR A 112 -13.81 8.47 -2.85
CA THR A 112 -13.11 7.35 -2.19
C THR A 112 -12.94 6.12 -3.10
N GLY A 113 -13.66 6.04 -4.21
CA GLY A 113 -13.65 4.88 -5.11
C GLY A 113 -14.36 3.63 -4.56
N MET A 114 -14.80 3.65 -3.30
CA MET A 114 -15.40 2.50 -2.62
C MET A 114 -16.75 2.88 -1.99
N GLN A 115 -17.66 1.91 -1.91
CA GLN A 115 -18.97 2.03 -1.26
C GLN A 115 -19.10 0.97 -0.18
N VAL A 116 -19.54 1.37 1.01
CA VAL A 116 -19.85 0.46 2.11
C VAL A 116 -21.27 -0.06 1.91
N ARG A 117 -21.43 -1.37 1.78
CA ARG A 117 -22.73 -2.05 1.75
C ARG A 117 -22.90 -2.83 3.03
N ILE A 118 -24.07 -2.68 3.66
CA ILE A 118 -24.42 -3.47 4.83
C ILE A 118 -25.01 -4.79 4.33
N GLN A 119 -24.34 -5.89 4.64
CA GLN A 119 -24.79 -7.24 4.34
C GLN A 119 -25.29 -7.90 5.62
N GLN A 120 -26.57 -8.26 5.68
CA GLN A 120 -27.10 -9.09 6.77
C GLN A 120 -26.62 -10.52 6.57
N LEU A 121 -25.94 -11.06 7.57
CA LEU A 121 -25.45 -12.44 7.59
C LEU A 121 -26.35 -13.36 8.44
N GLY A 122 -27.25 -12.78 9.24
CA GLY A 122 -28.22 -13.50 10.06
C GLY A 122 -29.02 -12.58 10.98
N PRO A 123 -29.94 -13.11 11.80
CA PRO A 123 -30.68 -12.33 12.79
C PRO A 123 -29.72 -11.59 13.73
N GLY A 124 -29.78 -10.26 13.76
CA GLY A 124 -28.92 -9.42 14.60
C GLY A 124 -27.46 -9.27 14.13
N MET A 125 -27.04 -9.93 13.05
CA MET A 125 -25.68 -9.87 12.53
C MET A 125 -25.63 -9.12 11.19
N VAL A 126 -25.10 -7.89 11.23
CA VAL A 126 -24.82 -7.06 10.05
C VAL A 126 -23.31 -6.90 9.87
N SER A 127 -22.83 -7.12 8.65
CA SER A 127 -21.44 -6.88 8.26
C SER A 127 -21.36 -5.71 7.29
N GLN A 128 -20.41 -4.80 7.50
CA GLN A 128 -20.13 -3.72 6.57
C GLN A 128 -19.08 -4.21 5.56
N VAL A 129 -19.53 -4.48 4.34
CA VAL A 129 -18.65 -4.91 3.24
C VAL A 129 -18.28 -3.72 2.39
N GLN A 130 -16.98 -3.44 2.27
CA GLN A 130 -16.49 -2.44 1.34
C GLN A 130 -16.43 -3.03 -0.07
N SER A 131 -17.15 -2.41 -1.00
CA SER A 131 -17.23 -2.81 -2.40
C SER A 131 -16.70 -1.70 -3.30
N MET A 132 -16.22 -2.03 -4.50
CA MET A 132 -15.84 -1.01 -5.49
C MET A 132 -17.08 -0.21 -5.89
N CYS A 133 -16.96 1.11 -5.94
CA CYS A 133 -18.05 1.97 -6.38
C CYS A 133 -18.43 1.64 -7.82
N GLY A 134 -19.68 1.24 -8.07
CA GLY A 134 -20.13 0.84 -9.41
C GLY A 134 -20.12 1.97 -10.44
N GLU A 135 -20.30 3.22 -10.00
CA GLU A 135 -20.37 4.38 -10.91
C GLU A 135 -19.00 4.85 -11.41
N CYS A 136 -17.95 4.77 -10.58
CA CYS A 136 -16.59 5.16 -10.97
C CYS A 136 -15.62 3.97 -11.07
N GLN A 137 -16.10 2.74 -10.84
CA GLN A 137 -15.30 1.51 -10.89
C GLN A 137 -13.99 1.58 -10.09
N GLY A 138 -14.04 2.18 -8.89
CA GLY A 138 -12.84 2.34 -8.06
C GLY A 138 -11.99 3.57 -8.35
N GLN A 139 -12.27 4.34 -9.40
CA GLN A 139 -11.45 5.53 -9.75
C GLN A 139 -11.67 6.71 -8.81
N GLY A 140 -12.79 6.77 -8.07
CA GLY A 140 -13.15 7.90 -7.19
C GLY A 140 -13.62 9.14 -7.95
N GLU A 141 -13.26 9.26 -9.21
CA GLU A 141 -13.65 10.34 -10.10
C GLU A 141 -14.41 9.81 -11.31
N ARG A 142 -15.20 10.67 -11.96
CA ARG A 142 -15.96 10.34 -13.16
C ARG A 142 -15.75 11.42 -14.21
N ILE A 143 -15.57 10.97 -15.45
CA ILE A 143 -15.48 11.83 -16.63
C ILE A 143 -16.75 11.63 -17.43
N HIS A 144 -17.46 12.74 -17.73
CA HIS A 144 -18.69 12.69 -18.50
C HIS A 144 -18.41 12.08 -19.89
N PRO A 145 -19.26 11.18 -20.42
CA PRO A 145 -19.00 10.46 -21.68
C PRO A 145 -18.67 11.38 -22.85
N LYS A 146 -19.32 12.56 -22.93
CA LYS A 146 -19.06 13.56 -23.97
C LYS A 146 -17.68 14.22 -23.89
N ASP A 147 -17.11 14.28 -22.69
CA ASP A 147 -15.82 14.94 -22.43
C ASP A 147 -14.65 13.96 -22.45
N ARG A 148 -14.90 12.65 -22.59
CA ARG A 148 -13.85 11.63 -22.65
C ARG A 148 -12.90 11.91 -23.80
N CYS A 149 -11.60 11.81 -23.51
CA CYS A 149 -10.57 11.95 -24.52
C CYS A 149 -10.71 10.81 -25.53
N LYS A 150 -10.90 11.13 -26.81
CA LYS A 150 -11.04 10.14 -27.89
C LYS A 150 -9.78 9.26 -28.07
N ASN A 151 -8.62 9.72 -27.62
CA ASN A 151 -7.35 9.02 -27.82
C ASN A 151 -7.10 7.94 -26.77
N CYS A 152 -7.40 8.22 -25.50
CA CYS A 152 -7.19 7.29 -24.39
C CYS A 152 -8.49 6.73 -23.81
N GLU A 153 -9.65 7.14 -24.33
CA GLU A 153 -10.99 6.71 -23.88
C GLU A 153 -11.27 6.95 -22.39
N GLY A 154 -10.59 7.91 -21.77
CA GLY A 154 -10.64 8.15 -20.33
C GLY A 154 -9.62 7.37 -19.49
N LYS A 155 -8.81 6.49 -20.10
CA LYS A 155 -7.77 5.69 -19.42
C LYS A 155 -6.53 6.50 -19.03
N ARG A 156 -6.41 7.76 -19.48
CA ARG A 156 -5.29 8.71 -19.20
C ARG A 156 -3.93 8.30 -19.76
N LEU A 157 -3.74 7.02 -20.06
CA LEU A 157 -2.51 6.42 -20.58
C LEU A 157 -2.76 5.81 -21.97
N LEU A 158 -1.72 5.77 -22.80
CA LEU A 158 -1.67 5.09 -24.09
C LEU A 158 -0.59 4.02 -24.04
N LYS A 159 -0.84 2.87 -24.65
CA LYS A 159 0.19 1.86 -24.88
C LYS A 159 0.98 2.26 -26.11
N THR A 160 2.28 2.44 -25.97
CA THR A 160 3.19 2.71 -27.07
C THR A 160 4.24 1.63 -27.14
N GLU A 161 4.48 1.10 -28.34
CA GLU A 161 5.63 0.25 -28.61
C GLU A 161 6.79 1.16 -29.01
N LYS A 162 7.93 1.05 -28.32
CA LYS A 162 9.19 1.63 -28.79
C LYS A 162 10.13 0.50 -29.15
N SER A 163 10.58 0.50 -30.41
CA SER A 163 11.56 -0.42 -31.00
C SER A 163 13.00 0.03 -30.76
#